data_AF-A0A7Y4K0I2-F1
#
_entry.id   AF-A0A7Y4K0I2-F1
#
_cell.length_a   1.000
_cell.length_b   1.000
_cell.length_c   1.000
_cell.angle_alpha   90.00
_cell.angle_beta   90.00
_cell.angle_gamma   90.00
#
_symmetry.space_group_name_H-M   'P 1'
#
loop_
_entity.id
_entity.type
_entity.pdbx_description
1 polymer ?
#
loop_
_entity_poly.entity_id
_entity_poly.type
_entity_poly.pdbx_seq_one_letter_code
_entity_poly.pdbx_strand_id
1 'polypeptide(L)'
;MEARLWRLMEPAWGHDAVEGTHGQQVLALTTFFIRDIGNGGLDQALYNFAPSSVEFVLRSFEELGAAGHAALVRTGLDALFGPTPPGTLEERRRLLDSRSRAWIDAHLGPLSEQLQGEEKLEACFLRYVDSHPTEFFRD
;
A
#
# COMPACT_ATOMS: atom_id res chain seq x y z
N MET A 1 2.23 4.11 -15.74
CA MET A 1 1.91 2.68 -15.63
C MET A 1 1.51 2.13 -16.98
N GLU A 2 2.20 1.07 -17.40
CA GLU A 2 1.94 0.33 -18.63
C GLU A 2 0.50 -0.24 -18.70
N ALA A 3 -0.13 -0.18 -19.89
CA ALA A 3 -1.48 -0.69 -20.12
C ALA A 3 -1.65 -2.19 -19.82
N ARG A 4 -0.55 -2.98 -19.92
CA ARG A 4 -0.52 -4.39 -19.54
C ARG A 4 -0.81 -4.59 -18.06
N LEU A 5 -0.14 -3.82 -17.19
CA LEU A 5 -0.30 -3.92 -15.73
C LEU A 5 -1.72 -3.55 -15.31
N TRP A 6 -2.28 -2.49 -15.93
CA TRP A 6 -3.66 -2.07 -15.68
C TRP A 6 -4.68 -3.19 -15.95
N ARG A 7 -4.57 -3.89 -17.08
CA ARG A 7 -5.49 -4.98 -17.43
C ARG A 7 -5.40 -6.16 -16.47
N LEU A 8 -4.24 -6.39 -15.87
CA LEU A 8 -4.06 -7.46 -14.89
C LEU A 8 -4.71 -7.11 -13.55
N MET A 9 -4.69 -5.85 -13.12
CA MET A 9 -5.26 -5.43 -11.83
C MET A 9 -6.76 -5.10 -11.86
N GLU A 10 -7.32 -4.78 -13.04
CA GLU A 10 -8.73 -4.39 -13.20
C GLU A 10 -9.73 -5.32 -12.47
N PRO A 11 -9.57 -6.66 -12.48
CA PRO A 11 -10.50 -7.55 -11.76
C PRO A 11 -10.47 -7.42 -10.23
N ALA A 12 -9.41 -6.84 -9.66
CA ALA A 12 -9.19 -6.73 -8.22
C ALA A 12 -9.24 -5.26 -7.75
N TRP A 13 -9.83 -4.36 -8.55
CA TRP A 13 -9.71 -2.93 -8.35
C TRP A 13 -10.60 -2.41 -7.18
N GLY A 14 -10.04 -2.40 -5.98
CA GLY A 14 -10.62 -1.78 -4.78
C GLY A 14 -9.65 -1.75 -3.59
N HIS A 15 -10.03 -1.09 -2.49
CA HIS A 15 -9.24 -1.00 -1.24
C HIS A 15 -9.16 -2.31 -0.43
N ASP A 16 -9.94 -3.31 -0.83
CA ASP A 16 -10.02 -4.65 -0.23
C ASP A 16 -9.65 -5.77 -1.22
N ALA A 17 -9.74 -5.52 -2.54
CA ALA A 17 -9.33 -6.39 -3.65
C ALA A 17 -9.82 -7.85 -3.57
N VAL A 18 -10.91 -8.09 -2.85
CA VAL A 18 -11.36 -9.44 -2.44
C VAL A 18 -11.64 -10.37 -3.64
N GLU A 19 -12.04 -9.80 -4.77
CA GLU A 19 -12.48 -10.57 -5.94
C GLU A 19 -11.35 -11.06 -6.86
N GLY A 20 -10.12 -10.58 -6.68
CA GLY A 20 -8.96 -10.92 -7.49
C GLY A 20 -8.30 -12.28 -7.18
N THR A 21 -7.44 -12.77 -8.07
CA THR A 21 -6.41 -13.76 -7.71
C THR A 21 -5.29 -13.09 -6.90
N HIS A 22 -4.41 -13.87 -6.27
CA HIS A 22 -3.31 -13.33 -5.45
C HIS A 22 -2.45 -12.31 -6.22
N GLY A 23 -2.01 -12.64 -7.44
CA GLY A 23 -1.20 -11.72 -8.25
C GLY A 23 -1.94 -10.41 -8.60
N GLN A 24 -3.25 -10.51 -8.86
CA GLN A 24 -4.09 -9.33 -9.13
C GLN A 24 -4.25 -8.46 -7.88
N GLN A 25 -4.42 -9.08 -6.70
CA GLN A 25 -4.49 -8.39 -5.41
C GLN A 25 -3.17 -7.67 -5.07
N VAL A 26 -2.03 -8.33 -5.29
CA VAL A 26 -0.70 -7.75 -5.10
C VAL A 26 -0.55 -6.48 -5.93
N LEU A 27 -0.87 -6.52 -7.23
CA LEU A 27 -0.78 -5.34 -8.09
C LEU A 27 -1.79 -4.26 -7.70
N ALA A 28 -3.06 -4.63 -7.47
CA ALA A 28 -4.12 -3.67 -7.22
C ALA A 28 -3.93 -2.93 -5.88
N LEU A 29 -3.77 -3.65 -4.77
CA LEU A 29 -3.70 -3.04 -3.44
C LEU A 29 -2.45 -2.18 -3.26
N THR A 30 -1.29 -2.62 -3.76
CA THR A 30 -0.07 -1.80 -3.71
C THR A 30 -0.19 -0.54 -4.56
N THR A 31 -0.80 -0.64 -5.75
CA THR A 31 -1.06 0.52 -6.61
C THR A 31 -2.00 1.50 -5.92
N PHE A 32 -3.14 1.05 -5.39
CA PHE A 32 -4.08 1.91 -4.68
C PHE A 32 -3.46 2.57 -3.46
N PHE A 33 -2.67 1.82 -2.70
CA PHE A 33 -2.01 2.34 -1.50
C PHE A 33 -1.06 3.48 -1.87
N ILE A 34 -0.24 3.31 -2.90
CA ILE A 34 0.69 4.34 -3.37
C ILE A 34 -0.03 5.53 -3.99
N ARG A 35 -1.16 5.32 -4.67
CA ARG A 35 -2.03 6.40 -5.15
C ARG A 35 -2.62 7.22 -4.01
N ASP A 36 -3.11 6.56 -2.96
CA ASP A 36 -3.62 7.26 -1.78
C ASP A 36 -2.52 8.08 -1.09
N ILE A 37 -1.29 7.56 -1.04
CA ILE A 37 -0.12 8.32 -0.58
C ILE A 37 0.14 9.54 -1.49
N GLY A 38 0.10 9.37 -2.81
CA GLY A 38 0.29 10.49 -3.75
C GLY A 38 -0.81 11.54 -3.66
N ASN A 39 -2.03 11.15 -3.27
CA ASN A 39 -3.17 12.05 -3.16
C ASN A 39 -3.19 12.87 -1.86
N GLY A 40 -2.76 12.29 -0.74
CA GLY A 40 -2.87 12.96 0.57
C GLY A 40 -1.89 12.50 1.64
N GLY A 41 -0.84 11.78 1.26
CA GLY A 41 0.18 11.28 2.16
C GLY A 41 -0.11 9.92 2.78
N LEU A 42 0.88 9.40 3.51
CA LEU A 42 0.79 8.13 4.21
C LEU A 42 -0.34 8.11 5.24
N ASP A 43 -0.67 9.24 5.86
CA ASP A 43 -1.83 9.34 6.73
C ASP A 43 -3.14 9.07 6.00
N GLN A 44 -3.34 9.59 4.78
CA GLN A 44 -4.55 9.32 4.00
C GLN A 44 -4.67 7.82 3.67
N ALA A 45 -3.59 7.19 3.23
CA ALA A 45 -3.59 5.75 2.96
C ALA A 45 -3.92 4.93 4.22
N LEU A 46 -3.32 5.28 5.37
CA LEU A 46 -3.62 4.62 6.65
C LEU A 46 -5.03 4.90 7.17
N TYR A 47 -5.62 6.04 6.81
CA TYR A 47 -7.00 6.40 7.13
C TYR A 47 -8.02 5.59 6.30
N ASN A 48 -7.68 5.27 5.07
CA ASN A 48 -8.56 4.57 4.12
C ASN A 48 -8.46 3.05 4.25
N PHE A 49 -7.26 2.51 4.40
CA PHE A 49 -7.02 1.07 4.41
C PHE A 49 -7.29 0.44 5.78
N ALA A 50 -8.07 -0.65 5.77
CA ALA A 50 -8.20 -1.52 6.94
C ALA A 50 -6.83 -2.06 7.40
N PRO A 51 -6.64 -2.35 8.70
CA PRO A 51 -5.38 -2.92 9.19
C PRO A 51 -4.90 -4.15 8.43
N SER A 52 -5.80 -5.09 8.14
CA SER A 52 -5.50 -6.30 7.35
C SER A 52 -5.05 -5.98 5.92
N SER A 53 -5.64 -4.97 5.27
CA SER A 53 -5.22 -4.53 3.93
C SER A 53 -3.83 -3.91 3.96
N VAL A 54 -3.48 -3.13 4.99
CA VAL A 54 -2.12 -2.60 5.17
C VAL A 54 -1.12 -3.72 5.39
N GLU A 55 -1.45 -4.74 6.19
CA GLU A 55 -0.61 -5.92 6.38
C GLU A 55 -0.39 -6.69 5.06
N PHE A 56 -1.44 -6.81 4.24
CA PHE A 56 -1.33 -7.40 2.91
C PHE A 56 -0.37 -6.58 2.04
N VAL A 57 -0.55 -5.27 1.94
CA VAL A 57 0.34 -4.35 1.19
C VAL A 57 1.80 -4.47 1.64
N LEU A 58 2.05 -4.57 2.95
CA LEU A 58 3.40 -4.76 3.48
C LEU A 58 4.03 -6.06 3.00
N ARG A 59 3.27 -7.17 2.99
CA ARG A 59 3.77 -8.45 2.43
C ARG A 59 3.98 -8.37 0.92
N SER A 60 3.04 -7.75 0.20
CA SER A 60 3.15 -7.54 -1.24
C SER A 60 4.40 -6.73 -1.61
N PHE A 61 4.77 -5.71 -0.84
CA PHE A 61 6.03 -5.01 -1.08
C PHE A 61 7.25 -5.92 -0.94
N GLU A 62 7.27 -6.85 0.00
CA GLU A 62 8.35 -7.84 0.11
C GLU A 62 8.35 -8.79 -1.10
N GLU A 63 7.18 -9.31 -1.49
CA GLU A 63 7.00 -10.22 -2.64
C GLU A 63 7.43 -9.58 -3.97
N LEU A 64 7.17 -8.29 -4.14
CA LEU A 64 7.59 -7.50 -5.30
C LEU A 64 9.11 -7.20 -5.33
N GLY A 65 9.84 -7.51 -4.24
CA GLY A 65 11.23 -7.10 -4.06
C GLY A 65 11.38 -5.60 -3.74
N ALA A 66 10.33 -4.97 -3.23
CA ALA A 66 10.26 -3.57 -2.83
C ALA A 66 10.36 -3.39 -1.30
N ALA A 67 11.18 -4.19 -0.61
CA ALA A 67 11.35 -4.19 0.85
C ALA A 67 11.60 -2.80 1.46
N GLY A 68 12.26 -1.88 0.72
CA GLY A 68 12.45 -0.49 1.15
C GLY A 68 11.12 0.27 1.33
N HIS A 69 10.13 0.04 0.47
CA HIS A 69 8.79 0.62 0.64
C HIS A 69 8.09 0.04 1.88
N ALA A 70 8.19 -1.28 2.09
CA ALA A 70 7.66 -1.92 3.29
C ALA A 70 8.26 -1.34 4.58
N ALA A 71 9.58 -1.12 4.59
CA ALA A 71 10.28 -0.51 5.73
C ALA A 71 9.79 0.92 6.02
N LEU A 72 9.64 1.76 5.00
CA LEU A 72 9.13 3.14 5.15
C LEU A 72 7.70 3.16 5.73
N VAL A 73 6.82 2.28 5.25
CA VAL A 73 5.46 2.17 5.79
C VAL A 73 5.48 1.71 7.25
N ARG A 74 6.33 0.74 7.60
CA ARG A 74 6.50 0.29 9.00
C ARG A 74 7.02 1.43 9.89
N THR A 75 7.96 2.24 9.41
CA THR A 75 8.42 3.44 10.15
C THR A 75 7.28 4.41 10.41
N GLY A 76 6.39 4.65 9.44
CA GLY A 76 5.22 5.50 9.62
C GLY A 76 4.21 4.93 10.62
N LEU A 77 3.95 3.61 10.56
CA LEU A 77 3.09 2.91 11.52
C LEU A 77 3.64 3.02 12.94
N ASP A 78 4.94 2.78 13.13
CA ASP A 78 5.59 2.88 14.45
C ASP A 78 5.58 4.32 14.99
N ALA A 79 5.84 5.31 14.13
CA ALA A 79 5.76 6.72 14.53
C ALA A 79 4.33 7.12 15.00
N LEU A 80 3.30 6.60 14.34
CA LEU A 80 1.90 6.93 14.66
C LEU A 80 1.37 6.18 15.88
N PHE A 81 1.61 4.87 15.92
CA PHE A 81 0.93 3.91 16.79
C PHE A 81 1.86 3.14 17.72
N GLY A 82 3.17 3.26 17.53
CA GLY A 82 4.16 2.48 18.25
C GLY A 82 4.15 0.99 17.89
N PRO A 83 4.64 0.11 18.77
CA PRO A 83 4.89 -1.30 18.46
C PRO A 83 3.60 -2.14 18.30
N THR A 84 2.45 -1.62 18.74
CA THR A 84 1.17 -2.32 18.70
C THR A 84 0.12 -1.45 18.00
N PRO A 85 0.05 -1.47 16.66
CA PRO A 85 -0.95 -0.72 15.90
C PRO A 85 -2.39 -1.14 16.26
N PRO A 86 -3.37 -0.22 16.14
CA PRO A 86 -4.78 -0.54 16.33
C PRO A 86 -5.25 -1.67 15.42
N GLY A 87 -6.01 -2.61 16.00
CA GLY A 87 -6.58 -3.75 15.28
C GLY A 87 -7.84 -3.40 14.47
N THR A 88 -8.41 -2.21 14.65
CA THR A 88 -9.61 -1.76 13.93
C THR A 88 -9.38 -0.45 13.18
N LEU A 89 -10.09 -0.27 12.07
CA LEU A 89 -10.02 0.96 11.28
C LEU A 89 -10.55 2.17 12.06
N GLU A 90 -11.61 2.00 12.85
CA GLU A 90 -12.19 3.08 13.66
C GLU A 90 -11.19 3.61 14.70
N GLU A 91 -10.51 2.71 15.42
CA GLU A 91 -9.49 3.10 16.39
C GLU A 91 -8.29 3.77 15.71
N ARG A 92 -7.86 3.25 14.57
CA ARG A 92 -6.80 3.87 13.75
C ARG A 92 -7.15 5.31 13.35
N ARG A 93 -8.36 5.53 12.85
CA ARG A 93 -8.85 6.86 12.46
C ARG A 93 -8.88 7.82 13.64
N ARG A 94 -9.40 7.38 14.80
CA ARG A 94 -9.40 8.21 16.03
C ARG A 94 -7.99 8.65 16.44
N LEU A 95 -6.99 7.76 16.34
CA LEU A 95 -5.61 8.11 16.65
C LEU A 95 -5.01 9.07 15.61
N LEU A 96 -5.29 8.87 14.32
CA LEU A 96 -4.87 9.80 13.26
C LEU A 96 -5.48 11.18 13.46
N ASP A 97 -6.79 11.26 13.71
CA ASP A 97 -7.52 12.52 13.96
C ASP A 97 -7.03 13.26 15.21
N SER A 98 -6.40 12.56 16.16
CA SER A 98 -5.79 13.16 17.35
C SER A 98 -4.45 13.87 17.08
N ARG A 99 -3.83 13.62 15.92
CA ARG A 99 -2.56 14.25 15.54
C ARG A 99 -2.82 15.58 14.83
N SER A 100 -2.05 16.59 15.20
CA SER A 100 -2.10 17.86 14.47
C SER A 100 -1.51 17.67 13.07
N ARG A 101 -1.98 18.46 12.09
CA ARG A 101 -1.44 18.47 10.73
C ARG A 101 0.08 18.72 10.72
N ALA A 102 0.56 19.64 11.55
CA ALA A 102 1.99 19.92 11.71
C ALA A 102 2.79 18.70 12.19
N TRP A 103 2.22 17.87 13.07
CA TRP A 103 2.86 16.62 13.49
C TRP A 103 2.92 15.64 12.32
N ILE A 104 1.82 15.47 11.58
CA ILE A 104 1.77 14.56 10.43
C ILE A 104 2.78 14.99 9.36
N ASP A 105 2.83 16.27 9.01
CA ASP A 105 3.77 16.79 8.00
C ASP A 105 5.23 16.54 8.42
N ALA A 106 5.55 16.74 9.69
CA ALA A 106 6.90 16.54 10.20
C ALA A 106 7.34 15.06 10.23
N HIS A 107 6.43 14.13 10.56
CA HIS A 107 6.79 12.73 10.80
C HIS A 107 6.48 11.80 9.61
N LEU A 108 5.41 12.08 8.87
CA LEU A 108 4.96 11.26 7.74
C LEU A 108 5.18 11.93 6.39
N GLY A 109 5.31 13.25 6.31
CA GLY A 109 5.59 13.97 5.07
C GLY A 109 6.82 13.43 4.32
N PRO A 110 8.01 13.35 4.97
CA PRO A 110 9.21 12.81 4.34
C PRO A 110 9.09 11.35 3.90
N LEU A 111 8.29 10.54 4.61
CA LEU A 111 8.02 9.14 4.22
C LEU A 111 7.10 9.09 3.00
N SER A 112 6.09 9.95 2.97
CA SER A 112 5.13 10.07 1.86
C SER A 112 5.83 10.46 0.57
N GLU A 113 6.77 11.42 0.61
CA GLU A 113 7.57 11.82 -0.55
C GLU A 113 8.42 10.67 -1.11
N GLN A 114 8.99 9.85 -0.23
CA GLN A 114 9.79 8.69 -0.61
C GLN A 114 8.92 7.57 -1.20
N LEU A 115 7.71 7.38 -0.67
CA LEU A 115 6.79 6.33 -1.09
C LEU A 115 6.01 6.67 -2.36
N GLN A 116 5.55 7.92 -2.54
CA GLN A 116 4.67 8.29 -3.64
C GLN A 116 5.33 8.10 -5.02
N GLY A 117 4.50 7.82 -6.03
CA GLY A 117 4.94 7.62 -7.41
C GLY A 117 4.91 6.15 -7.82
N GLU A 118 3.89 5.76 -8.58
CA GLU A 118 3.73 4.39 -9.11
C GLU A 118 4.92 3.94 -9.97
N GLU A 119 5.57 4.88 -10.64
CA GLU A 119 6.75 4.62 -11.48
C GLU A 119 7.90 3.97 -10.69
N LYS A 120 7.98 4.19 -9.37
CA LYS A 120 8.97 3.57 -8.49
C LYS A 120 8.77 2.06 -8.34
N LEU A 121 7.56 1.57 -8.60
CA LEU A 121 7.20 0.16 -8.49
C LEU A 121 7.05 -0.53 -9.84
N GLU A 122 7.00 0.20 -10.96
CA GLU A 122 6.73 -0.36 -12.29
C GLU A 122 7.69 -1.50 -12.66
N ALA A 123 9.00 -1.30 -12.44
CA ALA A 123 9.99 -2.35 -12.68
C ALA A 123 9.80 -3.58 -11.76
N CYS A 124 9.30 -3.39 -10.54
CA CYS A 124 9.00 -4.48 -9.61
C CYS A 124 7.77 -5.26 -10.06
N PHE A 125 6.71 -4.56 -10.47
CA PHE A 125 5.49 -5.17 -11.00
C PHE A 125 5.77 -6.01 -12.25
N LEU A 126 6.54 -5.49 -13.20
CA LEU A 126 6.88 -6.22 -14.42
C LEU A 126 7.65 -7.51 -14.10
N ARG A 127 8.67 -7.45 -13.24
CA ARG A 127 9.41 -8.64 -12.79
C ARG A 127 8.50 -9.65 -12.11
N TYR A 128 7.61 -9.19 -11.23
CA TYR A 128 6.70 -10.06 -10.48
C TYR A 128 5.71 -10.78 -11.40
N VAL A 129 5.13 -10.08 -12.38
CA VAL A 129 4.23 -10.69 -13.37
C VAL A 129 4.96 -11.76 -14.18
N ASP A 130 6.19 -11.47 -14.61
CA ASP A 130 6.97 -12.41 -15.43
C ASP A 130 7.44 -13.63 -14.62
N SER A 131 7.67 -13.50 -13.30
CA SER A 131 8.05 -14.63 -12.43
C SER A 131 6.87 -15.43 -11.87
N HIS A 132 5.66 -14.86 -11.82
CA HIS A 132 4.46 -15.48 -11.24
C HIS A 132 3.27 -15.54 -12.21
N PRO A 133 3.43 -16.01 -13.46
CA PRO A 133 2.37 -15.94 -14.46
C PRO A 133 1.09 -16.70 -14.06
N THR A 134 1.22 -17.77 -13.27
CA THR A 134 0.11 -18.60 -12.80
C THR A 134 -0.77 -17.92 -11.75
N GLU A 135 -0.31 -16.83 -11.13
CA GLU A 135 -1.07 -16.13 -10.08
C GLU A 135 -2.08 -15.14 -10.63
N PHE A 136 -2.14 -14.94 -11.95
CA PHE A 136 -2.98 -13.93 -12.61
C PHE A 136 -4.23 -14.49 -13.31
N PHE A 137 -4.32 -15.80 -13.44
CA PHE A 137 -5.40 -16.48 -14.15
C PHE A 137 -5.97 -17.59 -13.26
N ARG A 138 -7.30 -17.69 -13.19
CA ARG A 138 -7.97 -18.86 -12.61
C ARG A 138 -8.11 -19.92 -13.70
N ASP A 139 -7.89 -21.18 -13.35
CA ASP A 139 -8.19 -22.33 -14.23
C ASP A 139 -9.68 -22.41 -14.57
#